data_AF-A0A7S1IJJ3-F1
#
_entry.id   AF-A0A7S1IJJ3-F1
#
_cell.length_a   1.000
_cell.length_b   1.000
_cell.length_c   1.000
_cell.angle_alpha   90.00
_cell.angle_beta   90.00
_cell.angle_gamma   90.00
#
_symmetry.space_group_name_H-M   'P 1'
#
loop_
_entity.id
_entity.type
_entity.pdbx_description
1 polymer ?
#
loop_
_entity_poly.entity_id
_entity_poly.type
_entity_poly.pdbx_seq_one_letter_code
_entity_poly.pdbx_strand_id
1 'polypeptide(L)'
;LTYLIAKNTNNHPSFALDGSALWMELVCWLNTFVLLLALGFIRIFEQQDEVHKVRKTNQQLLTENTVLQRRCQHKDDTINTLAHEIRTPMQSLVVGFEVLKATRLSKQKQILVRDMALCGSQIMCNMNAVLEAQRLGHGKVELHFTKFTAQDLLKHSCSMVTHLASSKAISLDWDVHPDTQLDCMVEGDFHRLSQVLV
;
A
#
# COMPACT_ATOMS: atom_id res chain seq x y z
N LEU A 1 -12.77 -44.69 -71.80
CA LEU A 1 -12.83 -45.69 -72.89
C LEU A 1 -11.84 -45.34 -74.02
N THR A 2 -10.60 -44.96 -73.69
CA THR A 2 -9.57 -44.55 -74.67
C THR A 2 -8.14 -44.93 -74.21
N TYR A 3 -8.04 -45.88 -73.27
CA TYR A 3 -6.79 -46.28 -72.61
C TYR A 3 -6.25 -47.66 -73.08
N LEU A 4 -6.82 -48.26 -74.14
CA LEU A 4 -6.64 -49.70 -74.40
C LEU A 4 -6.23 -50.09 -75.83
N ILE A 5 -5.37 -49.31 -76.53
CA ILE A 5 -4.80 -49.75 -77.83
C ILE A 5 -3.29 -49.48 -77.99
N ALA A 6 -2.52 -49.36 -76.90
CA ALA A 6 -1.06 -49.19 -77.04
C ALA A 6 -0.28 -50.03 -76.02
N LYS A 7 -0.54 -51.34 -76.01
CA LYS A 7 0.32 -52.28 -75.28
C LYS A 7 0.46 -53.58 -76.05
N ASN A 8 1.29 -53.57 -77.09
CA ASN A 8 2.06 -54.76 -77.45
C ASN A 8 3.21 -54.41 -78.40
N THR A 9 4.43 -54.27 -77.88
CA THR A 9 5.61 -55.03 -78.30
C THR A 9 6.87 -54.47 -77.63
N ASN A 10 7.63 -55.39 -77.04
CA ASN A 10 9.02 -55.30 -76.60
C ASN A 10 9.32 -54.76 -75.19
N ASN A 11 9.79 -55.71 -74.37
CA ASN A 11 10.59 -55.61 -73.15
C ASN A 11 11.41 -54.32 -73.03
N HIS A 12 11.22 -53.60 -71.92
CA HIS A 12 12.23 -53.17 -70.93
C HIS A 12 11.49 -52.43 -69.81
N PRO A 13 11.71 -52.70 -68.51
CA PRO A 13 11.17 -51.85 -67.45
C PRO A 13 12.07 -50.62 -67.33
N SER A 14 12.03 -49.73 -68.33
CA SER A 14 12.64 -48.41 -68.22
C SER A 14 11.69 -47.54 -67.41
N PHE A 15 11.96 -47.49 -66.11
CA PHE A 15 11.51 -46.45 -65.19
C PHE A 15 12.01 -45.10 -65.73
N ALA A 16 11.30 -44.55 -66.72
CA ALA A 16 11.56 -43.23 -67.24
C ALA A 16 11.17 -42.25 -66.13
N LEU A 17 12.17 -41.80 -65.37
CA LEU A 17 12.02 -40.70 -64.43
C LEU A 17 11.50 -39.49 -65.21
N ASP A 18 10.20 -39.24 -65.07
CA ASP A 18 9.52 -38.10 -65.67
C ASP A 18 10.02 -36.83 -64.96
N GLY A 19 11.11 -36.27 -65.49
CA GLY A 19 11.79 -35.11 -64.89
C GLY A 19 10.85 -33.92 -64.71
N SER A 20 9.76 -33.84 -65.47
CA SER A 20 8.74 -32.81 -65.33
C SER A 20 7.96 -32.92 -64.00
N ALA A 21 7.68 -34.13 -63.53
CA ALA A 21 6.97 -34.38 -62.27
C ALA A 21 7.84 -34.03 -61.06
N LEU A 22 9.12 -34.43 -61.08
CA LEU A 22 10.08 -34.07 -60.02
C LEU A 22 10.31 -32.56 -59.94
N TRP A 23 10.37 -31.88 -61.09
CA TRP A 23 10.47 -30.43 -61.15
C TRP A 23 9.24 -29.74 -60.53
N MET A 24 8.03 -30.24 -60.78
CA MET A 24 6.80 -29.70 -60.18
C MET A 24 6.75 -29.89 -58.67
N GLU A 25 7.18 -31.04 -58.15
CA GLU A 25 7.26 -31.29 -56.70
C GLU A 25 8.25 -30.34 -56.01
N LEU A 26 9.42 -30.11 -56.62
CA LEU A 26 10.43 -29.19 -56.08
C LEU A 26 9.90 -27.75 -56.02
N VAL A 27 9.21 -27.29 -57.07
CA VAL A 27 8.59 -25.96 -57.11
C VAL A 27 7.50 -25.82 -56.04
N CYS A 28 6.67 -26.84 -55.83
CA CYS A 28 5.68 -26.86 -54.75
C CYS A 28 6.32 -26.82 -53.36
N TRP A 29 7.39 -27.59 -53.12
CA TRP A 29 8.15 -27.56 -51.87
C TRP A 29 8.82 -26.20 -51.64
N LEU A 30 9.37 -25.58 -52.69
CA LEU A 30 9.99 -24.27 -52.61
C LEU A 30 8.95 -23.19 -52.28
N ASN A 31 7.79 -23.20 -52.93
CA ASN A 31 6.73 -22.22 -52.69
C ASN A 31 6.13 -22.35 -51.28
N THR A 32 5.90 -23.58 -50.80
CA THR A 32 5.42 -23.82 -49.44
C THR A 32 6.44 -23.38 -48.39
N PHE A 33 7.74 -23.63 -48.61
CA PHE A 33 8.81 -23.13 -47.76
C PHE A 33 8.84 -21.60 -47.69
N VAL A 34 8.72 -20.92 -48.84
CA VAL A 34 8.66 -19.44 -48.89
C VAL A 34 7.46 -18.89 -48.15
N LEU A 35 6.27 -19.50 -48.29
CA LEU A 35 5.06 -19.09 -47.57
C LEU A 35 5.20 -19.27 -46.05
N LEU A 36 5.81 -20.38 -45.60
CA LEU A 36 6.06 -20.62 -44.17
C LEU A 36 7.02 -19.58 -43.57
N LEU A 37 8.09 -19.23 -44.30
CA LEU A 37 8.99 -18.16 -43.89
C LEU A 37 8.26 -16.82 -43.79
N ALA A 38 7.46 -16.47 -44.79
CA ALA A 38 6.69 -15.23 -44.79
C ALA A 38 5.74 -15.14 -43.59
N LEU A 39 5.00 -16.21 -43.28
CA LEU A 39 4.12 -16.28 -42.11
C LEU A 39 4.90 -16.17 -40.79
N GLY A 40 6.07 -16.82 -40.71
CA GLY A 40 6.96 -16.72 -39.56
C GLY A 40 7.45 -15.28 -39.33
N PHE A 41 7.87 -14.59 -40.40
CA PHE A 41 8.28 -13.18 -40.33
C PHE A 41 7.14 -12.26 -39.89
N ILE A 42 5.93 -12.45 -40.42
CA ILE A 42 4.74 -11.67 -40.03
C ILE A 42 4.43 -11.86 -38.55
N ARG A 43 4.41 -13.12 -38.06
CA ARG A 43 4.19 -13.45 -36.64
C ARG A 43 5.24 -12.80 -35.72
N ILE A 44 6.52 -12.85 -36.10
CA ILE A 44 7.61 -12.24 -35.32
C ILE A 44 7.42 -10.72 -35.26
N PHE A 45 7.08 -10.09 -36.38
CA PHE A 45 6.89 -8.64 -36.44
C PHE A 45 5.70 -8.18 -35.57
N GLU A 46 4.56 -8.86 -35.66
CA GLU A 46 3.38 -8.58 -34.84
C GLU A 46 3.66 -8.75 -33.34
N GLN A 47 4.44 -9.77 -32.98
CA GLN A 47 4.83 -10.01 -31.58
C GLN A 47 5.77 -8.91 -31.04
N GLN A 48 6.65 -8.33 -31.87
CA GLN A 48 7.52 -7.22 -31.46
C GLN A 48 6.71 -5.96 -31.14
N ASP A 49 5.66 -5.67 -31.91
CA ASP A 49 4.80 -4.51 -31.69
C ASP A 49 4.02 -4.61 -30.37
N GLU A 50 3.46 -5.78 -30.07
CA GLU A 50 2.76 -6.01 -28.80
C GLU A 50 3.70 -5.92 -27.59
N VAL A 51 4.90 -6.50 -27.67
CA VAL A 51 5.92 -6.37 -26.63
C VAL A 51 6.32 -4.91 -26.45
N HIS A 52 6.43 -4.13 -27.53
CA HIS A 52 6.79 -2.73 -27.46
C HIS A 52 5.67 -1.86 -26.85
N LYS A 53 4.40 -2.11 -27.19
CA LYS A 53 3.24 -1.45 -26.58
C LYS A 53 3.19 -1.73 -25.07
N VAL A 54 3.27 -2.99 -24.68
CA VAL A 54 3.25 -3.40 -23.26
C VAL A 54 4.41 -2.79 -22.49
N ARG A 55 5.61 -2.71 -23.08
CA ARG A 55 6.77 -2.03 -22.46
C ARG A 55 6.52 -0.54 -22.29
N LYS A 56 5.98 0.14 -23.30
CA LYS A 56 5.64 1.57 -23.23
C LYS A 56 4.60 1.85 -22.15
N THR A 57 3.51 1.08 -22.11
CA THR A 57 2.47 1.23 -21.08
C THR A 57 3.04 0.96 -19.69
N ASN A 58 3.83 -0.10 -19.51
CA ASN A 58 4.49 -0.36 -18.22
C ASN A 58 5.43 0.78 -17.80
N GLN A 59 6.22 1.34 -18.72
CA GLN A 59 7.09 2.48 -18.44
C GLN A 59 6.30 3.74 -18.08
N GLN A 60 5.18 4.00 -18.75
CA GLN A 60 4.26 5.09 -18.41
C GLN A 60 3.69 4.90 -17.01
N LEU A 61 3.16 3.71 -16.71
CA LEU A 61 2.63 3.37 -15.38
C LEU A 61 3.70 3.51 -14.29
N LEU A 62 4.92 3.05 -14.54
CA LEU A 62 6.04 3.22 -13.60
C LEU A 62 6.37 4.70 -13.39
N THR A 63 6.41 5.48 -14.47
CA THR A 63 6.70 6.92 -14.38
C THR A 63 5.60 7.64 -13.60
N GLU A 64 4.33 7.39 -13.92
CA GLU A 64 3.19 7.93 -13.19
C GLU A 64 3.22 7.52 -11.72
N ASN A 65 3.50 6.25 -11.42
CA ASN A 65 3.63 5.77 -10.05
C ASN A 65 4.75 6.48 -9.30
N THR A 66 5.93 6.66 -9.91
CA THR A 66 7.05 7.39 -9.27
C THR A 66 6.70 8.86 -9.01
N VAL A 67 5.97 9.51 -9.92
CA VAL A 67 5.49 10.88 -9.73
C VAL A 67 4.48 10.96 -8.59
N LEU A 68 3.55 10.01 -8.51
CA LEU A 68 2.58 9.91 -7.43
C LEU A 68 3.28 9.66 -6.08
N GLN A 69 4.24 8.73 -6.03
CA GLN A 69 5.04 8.46 -4.83
C GLN A 69 5.79 9.70 -4.35
N ARG A 70 6.47 10.41 -5.26
CA ARG A 70 7.16 11.67 -4.93
C ARG A 70 6.19 12.71 -4.40
N ARG A 71 5.00 12.83 -5.00
CA ARG A 71 3.96 13.76 -4.53
C ARG A 71 3.46 13.41 -3.13
N CYS A 72 3.25 12.13 -2.84
CA CYS A 72 2.89 11.67 -1.49
C CYS A 72 3.99 11.99 -0.48
N GLN A 73 5.25 11.67 -0.79
CA GLN A 73 6.38 11.97 0.10
C GLN A 73 6.48 13.46 0.41
N HIS A 74 6.39 14.32 -0.61
CA HIS A 74 6.43 15.77 -0.41
C HIS A 74 5.29 16.29 0.47
N LYS A 75 4.09 15.72 0.29
CA LYS A 75 2.92 16.06 1.12
C LYS A 75 3.17 15.67 2.58
N ASP A 76 3.76 14.52 2.83
CA ASP A 76 4.07 14.05 4.18
C ASP A 76 5.12 14.92 4.87
N ASP A 77 6.20 15.24 4.16
CA ASP A 77 7.27 16.10 4.67
C ASP A 77 6.73 17.50 5.00
N THR A 78 5.82 18.01 4.16
CA THR A 78 5.13 19.28 4.42
C THR A 78 4.31 19.21 5.70
N ILE A 79 3.48 18.16 5.87
CA ILE A 79 2.65 17.98 7.08
C ILE A 79 3.52 17.84 8.34
N ASN A 80 4.61 17.06 8.28
CA ASN A 80 5.54 16.90 9.40
C ASN A 80 6.21 18.22 9.78
N THR A 81 6.65 19.00 8.79
CA THR A 81 7.31 20.29 9.02
C THR A 81 6.36 21.27 9.69
N LEU A 82 5.16 21.45 9.11
CA LEU A 82 4.10 22.27 9.70
C LEU A 82 3.77 21.81 11.12
N ALA A 83 3.84 20.49 11.37
CA ALA A 83 3.56 19.98 12.68
C ALA A 83 4.62 20.37 13.72
N HIS A 84 5.90 20.34 13.37
CA HIS A 84 6.95 20.81 14.26
C HIS A 84 6.86 22.33 14.51
N GLU A 85 6.52 23.10 13.48
CA GLU A 85 6.38 24.56 13.57
C GLU A 85 5.18 24.99 14.41
N ILE A 86 4.07 24.26 14.39
CA ILE A 86 2.87 24.57 15.19
C ILE A 86 2.99 24.05 16.62
N ARG A 87 3.70 22.93 16.85
CA ARG A 87 3.86 22.34 18.20
C ARG A 87 4.48 23.33 19.19
N THR A 88 5.54 24.02 18.78
CA THR A 88 6.30 24.95 19.62
C THR A 88 5.47 26.16 20.12
N PRO A 89 4.79 26.95 19.27
CA PRO A 89 3.96 28.06 19.72
C PRO A 89 2.74 27.57 20.51
N MET A 90 2.15 26.43 20.15
CA MET A 90 1.02 25.87 20.89
C MET A 90 1.40 25.43 22.31
N GLN A 91 2.52 24.74 22.48
CA GLN A 91 3.05 24.37 23.79
C GLN A 91 3.37 25.62 24.63
N SER A 92 3.94 26.66 24.00
CA SER A 92 4.21 27.94 24.68
C SER A 92 2.91 28.61 25.17
N LEU A 93 1.84 28.58 24.38
CA LEU A 93 0.52 29.10 24.78
C LEU A 93 -0.09 28.29 25.93
N VAL A 94 -0.06 26.96 25.86
CA VAL A 94 -0.58 26.08 26.93
C VAL A 94 0.15 26.35 28.24
N VAL A 95 1.49 26.38 28.21
CA VAL A 95 2.32 26.71 29.39
C VAL A 95 2.01 28.11 29.92
N GLY A 96 1.87 29.09 29.03
CA GLY A 96 1.50 30.46 29.42
C GLY A 96 0.15 30.51 30.14
N PHE A 97 -0.84 29.76 29.67
CA PHE A 97 -2.14 29.64 30.35
C PHE A 97 -2.04 28.90 31.69
N GLU A 98 -1.19 27.88 31.81
CA GLU A 98 -0.94 27.20 33.09
C GLU A 98 -0.30 28.14 34.12
N VAL A 99 0.68 28.94 33.72
CA VAL A 99 1.29 29.96 34.58
C VAL A 99 0.25 31.01 34.99
N LEU A 100 -0.61 31.45 34.07
CA LEU A 100 -1.68 32.38 34.39
C LEU A 100 -2.68 31.79 35.41
N LYS A 101 -2.99 30.49 35.34
CA LYS A 101 -3.84 29.81 36.34
C LYS A 101 -3.26 29.89 37.76
N ALA A 102 -1.93 29.94 37.90
CA ALA A 102 -1.26 30.06 39.19
C ALA A 102 -1.30 31.48 39.78
N THR A 103 -1.78 32.48 39.04
CA THR A 103 -1.91 33.87 39.51
C THR A 103 -3.29 34.18 40.08
N ARG A 104 -3.42 35.28 40.84
CA ARG A 104 -4.72 35.78 41.34
C ARG A 104 -5.54 36.37 40.18
N LEU A 105 -6.41 35.57 39.59
CA LEU A 105 -7.34 35.96 38.54
C LEU A 105 -8.75 36.17 39.10
N SER A 106 -9.54 37.04 38.45
CA SER A 106 -10.98 37.10 38.71
C SER A 106 -11.67 35.83 38.20
N LYS A 107 -12.84 35.46 38.76
CA LYS A 107 -13.57 34.25 38.36
C LYS A 107 -13.80 34.15 36.85
N GLN A 108 -14.15 35.25 36.19
CA GLN A 108 -14.33 35.30 34.73
C GLN A 108 -13.03 35.03 33.96
N LYS A 109 -11.90 35.58 34.40
CA LYS A 109 -10.59 35.34 33.77
C LYS A 109 -10.11 33.91 33.99
N GLN A 110 -10.42 33.32 35.14
CA GLN A 110 -10.11 31.91 35.44
C GLN A 110 -10.81 30.94 34.49
N ILE A 111 -12.10 31.18 34.19
CA ILE A 111 -12.86 30.39 33.21
C ILE A 111 -12.24 30.55 31.82
N LEU A 112 -11.98 31.79 31.39
CA LEU A 112 -11.39 32.05 30.08
C LEU A 112 -10.02 31.37 29.89
N VAL A 113 -9.13 31.46 30.89
CA VAL A 113 -7.81 30.82 30.84
C VAL A 113 -7.92 29.29 30.85
N ARG A 114 -8.90 28.73 31.57
CA ARG A 114 -9.18 27.28 31.53
C ARG A 114 -9.61 26.86 30.12
N ASP A 115 -10.53 27.59 29.51
CA ASP A 115 -11.07 27.25 28.19
C ASP A 115 -9.98 27.37 27.11
N MET A 116 -9.16 28.42 27.15
CA MET A 116 -8.04 28.58 26.22
C MET A 116 -6.98 27.47 26.35
N ALA A 117 -6.65 27.06 27.57
CA ALA A 117 -5.74 25.93 27.79
C ALA A 117 -6.32 24.59 27.27
N LEU A 118 -7.63 24.38 27.44
CA LEU A 118 -8.32 23.21 26.93
C LEU A 118 -8.29 23.18 25.40
N CYS A 119 -8.62 24.30 24.74
CA CYS A 119 -8.54 24.43 23.29
C CYS A 119 -7.13 24.17 22.76
N GLY A 120 -6.10 24.71 23.43
CA GLY A 120 -4.70 24.47 23.04
C GLY A 120 -4.31 23.01 23.10
N SER A 121 -4.74 22.32 24.16
CA SER A 121 -4.53 20.87 24.32
C SER A 121 -5.29 20.06 23.27
N GLN A 122 -6.52 20.47 22.92
CA GLN A 122 -7.33 19.82 21.89
C GLN A 122 -6.69 19.93 20.50
N ILE A 123 -6.15 21.10 20.15
CA ILE A 123 -5.43 21.31 18.88
C ILE A 123 -4.21 20.38 18.80
N MET A 124 -3.44 20.28 19.89
CA MET A 124 -2.29 19.37 19.96
C MET A 124 -2.69 17.90 19.77
N CYS A 125 -3.82 17.48 20.35
CA CYS A 125 -4.35 16.12 20.19
C CYS A 125 -4.73 15.84 18.72
N ASN A 126 -5.54 16.72 18.11
CA ASN A 126 -5.96 16.58 16.72
C ASN A 126 -4.76 16.53 15.76
N MET A 127 -3.75 17.35 16.05
CA MET A 127 -2.52 17.44 15.27
C MET A 127 -1.68 16.16 15.36
N ASN A 128 -1.55 15.58 16.55
CA ASN A 128 -0.91 14.27 16.70
C ASN A 128 -1.68 13.17 15.96
N ALA A 129 -3.02 13.19 15.99
CA ALA A 129 -3.85 12.24 15.24
C ALA A 129 -3.66 12.34 13.71
N VAL A 130 -3.48 13.55 13.17
CA VAL A 130 -3.15 13.76 11.74
C VAL A 130 -1.78 13.15 11.39
N LEU A 131 -0.78 13.32 12.26
CA LEU A 131 0.54 12.72 12.07
C LEU A 131 0.48 11.19 12.11
N GLU A 132 -0.27 10.63 13.04
CA GLU A 132 -0.48 9.18 13.12
C GLU A 132 -1.19 8.64 11.88
N ALA A 133 -2.20 9.35 11.36
CA ALA A 133 -2.86 8.99 10.11
C ALA A 133 -1.90 9.01 8.91
N GLN A 134 -0.96 9.97 8.84
CA GLN A 134 0.09 9.97 7.81
C GLN A 134 1.05 8.78 7.96
N ARG A 135 1.42 8.41 9.20
CA ARG A 135 2.28 7.24 9.45
C ARG A 135 1.59 5.93 9.05
N LEU A 136 0.31 5.79 9.39
CA LEU A 136 -0.53 4.64 9.02
C LEU A 136 -0.71 4.49 7.51
N GLY A 137 -0.98 5.58 6.80
CA GLY A 137 -1.24 5.57 5.35
C GLY A 137 -0.06 5.08 4.49
N HIS A 138 1.17 5.10 5.02
CA HIS A 138 2.37 4.65 4.31
C HIS A 138 2.87 3.27 4.76
N GLY A 139 2.11 2.56 5.61
CA GLY A 139 2.57 1.29 6.19
C GLY A 139 3.82 1.42 7.07
N LYS A 140 4.19 2.64 7.47
CA LYS A 140 5.37 2.96 8.30
C LYS A 140 5.12 2.76 9.79
N VAL A 141 4.18 1.90 10.15
CA VAL A 141 3.90 1.59 11.56
C VAL A 141 4.79 0.44 11.97
N GLU A 142 5.87 0.77 12.68
CA GLU A 142 6.65 -0.20 13.42
C GLU A 142 5.91 -0.52 14.72
N LEU A 143 5.59 -1.80 14.92
CA LEU A 143 5.04 -2.30 16.18
C LEU A 143 6.20 -2.62 17.11
N HIS A 144 6.18 -2.02 18.30
CA HIS A 144 7.19 -2.30 19.32
C HIS A 144 6.66 -3.34 20.29
N PHE A 145 6.92 -4.61 19.98
CA PHE A 145 6.51 -5.72 20.84
C PHE A 145 7.28 -5.71 22.16
N THR A 146 6.53 -5.66 23.26
CA THR A 146 7.04 -5.80 24.62
C THR A 146 6.22 -6.85 25.36
N LYS A 147 6.81 -7.46 26.38
CA LYS A 147 6.12 -8.38 27.27
C LYS A 147 5.49 -7.60 28.42
N PHE A 148 4.19 -7.73 28.59
CA PHE A 148 3.43 -7.10 29.67
C PHE A 148 2.25 -7.99 30.08
N THR A 149 1.59 -7.68 31.20
CA THR A 149 0.36 -8.38 31.61
C THR A 149 -0.87 -7.56 31.22
N ALA A 150 -1.99 -8.23 30.94
CA ALA A 150 -3.25 -7.53 30.67
C ALA A 150 -3.69 -6.64 31.85
N GLN A 151 -3.34 -7.06 33.08
CA GLN A 151 -3.60 -6.29 34.28
C GLN A 151 -2.86 -4.95 34.28
N ASP A 152 -1.58 -4.94 33.91
CA ASP A 152 -0.76 -3.72 33.86
C ASP A 152 -1.29 -2.74 32.81
N LEU A 153 -1.70 -3.26 31.64
CA LEU A 153 -2.29 -2.47 30.57
C LEU A 153 -3.59 -1.78 31.05
N LEU A 154 -4.53 -2.54 31.62
CA LEU A 154 -5.80 -2.02 32.13
C LEU A 154 -5.58 -0.98 33.24
N LYS A 155 -4.72 -1.27 34.22
CA LYS A 155 -4.37 -0.32 35.29
C LYS A 155 -3.79 0.97 34.73
N HIS A 156 -2.86 0.86 33.77
CA HIS A 156 -2.26 2.02 33.12
C HIS A 156 -3.30 2.86 32.39
N SER A 157 -4.12 2.25 31.52
CA SER A 157 -5.16 2.96 30.77
C SER A 157 -6.21 3.61 31.68
N CYS A 158 -6.69 2.91 32.70
CA CYS A 158 -7.62 3.49 33.68
C CYS A 158 -7.00 4.68 34.42
N SER A 159 -5.72 4.59 34.81
CA SER A 159 -5.03 5.69 35.51
C SER A 159 -4.97 6.98 34.68
N MET A 160 -4.79 6.87 33.36
CA MET A 160 -4.74 8.02 32.45
C MET A 160 -6.10 8.73 32.36
N VAL A 161 -7.21 7.98 32.42
CA VAL A 161 -8.57 8.53 32.33
C VAL A 161 -9.12 8.96 33.69
N THR A 162 -8.62 8.40 34.79
CA THR A 162 -9.13 8.62 36.15
C THR A 162 -9.19 10.11 36.52
N HIS A 163 -8.16 10.88 36.19
CA HIS A 163 -8.12 12.31 36.48
C HIS A 163 -9.19 13.09 35.69
N LEU A 164 -9.47 12.66 34.47
CA LEU A 164 -10.48 13.25 33.58
C LEU A 164 -11.89 12.88 34.05
N ALA A 165 -12.12 11.62 34.41
CA ALA A 165 -13.39 11.14 34.97
C ALA A 165 -13.72 11.83 36.31
N SER A 166 -12.73 11.93 37.20
CA SER A 166 -12.88 12.61 38.50
C SER A 166 -13.24 14.09 38.33
N SER A 167 -12.64 14.78 37.35
CA SER A 167 -12.95 16.19 37.07
C SER A 167 -14.39 16.42 36.61
N LYS A 168 -15.06 15.38 36.11
CA LYS A 168 -16.45 15.38 35.64
C LYS A 168 -17.40 14.63 36.58
N ALA A 169 -16.94 14.21 37.76
CA ALA A 169 -17.70 13.38 38.70
C ALA A 169 -18.25 12.07 38.09
N ILE A 170 -17.48 11.46 37.20
CA ILE A 170 -17.79 10.16 36.57
C ILE A 170 -17.04 9.07 37.32
N SER A 171 -17.76 8.02 37.74
CA SER A 171 -17.16 6.78 38.29
C SER A 171 -16.65 5.92 37.12
N LEU A 172 -15.40 5.46 37.24
CA LEU A 172 -14.72 4.62 36.27
C LEU A 172 -14.32 3.33 36.98
N ASP A 173 -14.93 2.23 36.59
CA ASP A 173 -14.62 0.88 37.07
C ASP A 173 -14.41 -0.05 35.88
N TRP A 174 -13.66 -1.13 36.08
CA TRP A 174 -13.48 -2.20 35.11
C TRP A 174 -13.77 -3.54 35.78
N ASP A 175 -14.41 -4.43 35.03
CA ASP A 175 -14.78 -5.76 35.50
C ASP A 175 -14.22 -6.81 34.52
N VAL A 176 -13.79 -7.93 35.06
CA VAL A 176 -13.20 -9.04 34.30
C VAL A 176 -13.81 -10.34 34.80
N HIS A 177 -14.17 -11.21 33.87
CA HIS A 177 -14.78 -12.49 34.19
C HIS A 177 -13.85 -13.30 35.12
N PRO A 178 -14.35 -13.93 36.21
CA PRO A 178 -13.53 -14.59 37.24
C PRO A 178 -12.54 -15.62 36.70
N ASP A 179 -12.90 -16.32 35.62
CA ASP A 179 -12.06 -17.34 34.98
C ASP A 179 -10.95 -16.76 34.08
N THR A 180 -10.89 -15.44 33.92
CA THR A 180 -9.90 -14.78 33.06
C THR A 180 -8.59 -14.58 33.81
N GLN A 181 -7.51 -15.18 33.32
CA GLN A 181 -6.17 -14.91 33.82
C GLN A 181 -5.63 -13.60 33.24
N LEU A 182 -5.50 -12.58 34.09
CA LEU A 182 -4.91 -11.28 33.72
C LEU A 182 -3.38 -11.22 33.91
N ASP A 183 -2.82 -12.14 34.70
CA ASP A 183 -1.39 -12.19 35.03
C ASP A 183 -0.56 -12.92 33.96
N CYS A 184 -1.22 -13.40 32.89
CA CYS A 184 -0.52 -14.02 31.78
C CYS A 184 0.30 -12.97 31.01
N MET A 185 1.55 -13.34 30.71
CA MET A 185 2.46 -12.47 29.98
C MET A 185 2.12 -12.53 28.49
N VAL A 186 1.68 -11.42 27.94
CA VAL A 186 1.36 -11.25 26.52
C VAL A 186 2.44 -10.43 25.83
N GLU A 187 2.68 -10.73 24.55
CA GLU A 187 3.62 -10.01 23.70
C GLU A 187 2.83 -9.14 22.71
N GLY A 188 3.04 -7.83 22.77
CA GLY A 188 2.28 -6.85 21.98
C GLY A 188 2.85 -5.44 22.07
N ASP A 189 2.27 -4.51 21.32
CA ASP A 189 2.63 -3.09 21.45
C ASP A 189 1.81 -2.44 22.58
N PHE A 190 2.41 -2.38 23.77
CA PHE A 190 1.78 -1.83 24.97
C PHE A 190 1.25 -0.41 24.76
N HIS A 191 2.03 0.44 24.07
CA HIS A 191 1.69 1.85 23.92
C HIS A 191 0.46 2.02 23.01
N ARG A 192 0.44 1.31 21.89
CA ARG A 192 -0.71 1.32 20.96
C ARG A 192 -1.97 0.72 21.57
N LEU A 193 -1.84 -0.38 22.30
CA LEU A 193 -2.99 -0.98 22.98
C LEU A 193 -3.55 -0.04 24.05
N SER A 194 -2.69 0.64 24.82
CA SER A 194 -3.15 1.62 25.79
C SER A 194 -3.83 2.82 25.12
N GLN A 195 -3.41 3.21 23.92
CA GLN A 195 -4.04 4.30 23.17
C GLN A 195 -5.44 3.92 22.67
N VAL A 196 -5.69 2.64 22.35
CA VAL A 196 -7.02 2.17 21.94
C VAL A 196 -8.00 2.12 23.11
N LEU A 197 -7.51 1.84 24.31
CA LEU A 197 -8.33 1.71 25.52
C LEU A 197 -8.74 3.05 26.14
N VAL A 198 -8.07 4.15 25.80
CA VAL A 198 -8.28 5.50 26.36
C VAL A 198 -8.98 6.41 25.35
#